data_AF-A0A1M6BNJ6-F1
#
_entry.id   AF-A0A1M6BNJ6-F1
#
_cell.length_a   1.000
_cell.length_b   1.000
_cell.length_c   1.000
_cell.angle_alpha   90.00
_cell.angle_beta   90.00
_cell.angle_gamma   90.00
#
_symmetry.space_group_name_H-M   'P 1'
#
loop_
_entity.id
_entity.type
_entity.pdbx_description
1 polymer ?
#
loop_
_entity_poly.entity_id
_entity_poly.type
_entity_poly.pdbx_seq_one_letter_code
_entity_poly.pdbx_strand_id
1 'polypeptide(L)'
;MSENVKSTSLRFNLDKAADRKAWEYLQTMDKEEFRSYSHAVATSVNYFFDRYYQSKDDPYLETREKEERFVQKIVEAVEHTLGNVLPLFLSGYVAALCTAAPDGTMVIPKSTAGIAAEDSADNSGTDEADIEVNPEDIPWDYLDG
;
A
#
# COMPACT_ATOMS: atom_id res chain seq x y z
N MET A 1 14.43 45.02 21.27
CA MET A 1 14.98 43.95 20.42
C MET A 1 15.72 42.95 21.29
N SER A 2 15.09 41.81 21.64
CA SER A 2 15.77 40.60 22.16
C SER A 2 14.76 39.51 22.57
N GLU A 3 13.89 39.06 21.65
CA GLU A 3 13.00 37.92 21.91
C GLU A 3 13.47 36.60 21.28
N ASN A 4 14.56 36.61 20.51
CA ASN A 4 14.99 35.45 19.72
C ASN A 4 15.90 34.44 20.45
N VAL A 5 16.33 34.74 21.69
CA VAL A 5 17.15 33.81 22.49
C VAL A 5 16.40 33.48 23.76
N LYS A 6 15.98 32.22 23.90
CA LYS A 6 15.35 31.68 25.11
C LYS A 6 16.33 30.68 25.74
N SER A 7 16.53 30.78 27.05
CA SER A 7 17.36 29.85 27.81
C SER A 7 16.49 28.96 28.68
N THR A 8 16.88 27.68 28.79
CA THR A 8 16.28 26.70 29.70
C THR A 8 17.42 25.96 30.37
N SER A 9 17.37 25.85 31.70
CA SER A 9 18.36 25.10 32.47
C SER A 9 17.90 23.64 32.61
N LEU A 10 18.73 22.70 32.15
CA LEU A 10 18.50 21.27 32.27
C LEU A 10 19.44 20.69 33.34
N ARG A 11 18.91 19.84 34.22
CA ARG A 11 19.68 19.09 35.22
C ARG A 11 19.50 17.60 34.97
N PHE A 12 20.61 16.88 34.88
CA PHE A 12 20.61 15.43 34.72
C PHE A 12 20.75 14.77 36.09
N ASN A 13 19.85 13.83 36.42
CA ASN A 13 20.01 13.03 37.62
C ASN A 13 20.75 11.72 37.30
N LEU A 14 21.99 11.59 37.76
CA LEU A 14 22.83 10.43 37.48
C LEU A 14 22.34 9.12 38.10
N ASP A 15 21.38 9.15 39.02
CA ASP A 15 20.73 7.95 39.55
C ASP A 15 19.82 7.29 38.49
N LYS A 16 19.26 8.09 37.57
CA LYS A 16 18.44 7.59 36.47
C LYS A 16 19.33 7.17 35.31
N ALA A 17 19.11 5.95 34.81
CA ALA A 17 19.91 5.40 33.71
C ALA A 17 19.81 6.25 32.43
N ALA A 18 18.63 6.78 32.11
CA ALA A 18 18.42 7.62 30.92
C ALA A 18 19.22 8.93 30.99
N ASP A 19 19.10 9.66 32.10
CA ASP A 19 19.81 10.91 32.34
C ASP A 19 21.33 10.71 32.39
N ARG A 20 21.80 9.62 33.01
CA ARG A 20 23.23 9.26 33.04
C ARG A 20 23.77 9.02 31.64
N LYS A 21 23.04 8.25 30.82
CA LYS A 21 23.42 7.96 29.44
C LYS A 21 23.43 9.24 28.58
N ALA A 22 22.43 10.10 28.75
CA ALA A 22 22.40 11.39 28.07
C ALA A 22 23.57 12.28 28.47
N TRP A 23 23.92 12.30 29.76
CA TRP A 23 25.09 13.02 30.26
C TRP A 23 26.40 12.48 29.66
N GLU A 24 26.57 11.16 29.62
CA GLU A 24 27.74 10.52 29.03
C GLU A 24 27.88 10.87 27.54
N TYR A 25 26.80 10.79 26.77
CA TYR A 25 26.82 11.18 25.35
C TYR A 25 27.22 12.64 25.14
N LEU A 26 26.75 13.55 25.99
CA LEU A 26 27.18 14.94 25.91
C LEU A 26 28.68 15.08 26.19
N GLN A 27 29.22 14.34 27.17
CA GLN A 27 30.65 14.39 27.51
C GLN A 27 31.55 13.78 26.43
N THR A 28 31.13 12.68 25.80
CA THR A 28 31.91 11.97 24.77
C THR A 28 31.67 12.51 23.36
N MET A 29 30.88 13.57 23.22
CA MET A 29 30.51 14.13 21.93
C MET A 29 31.71 14.78 21.23
N ASP A 30 31.78 14.62 19.90
CA ASP A 30 32.73 15.37 19.09
C ASP A 30 32.35 16.86 19.04
N LYS A 31 33.30 17.70 19.43
CA LYS A 31 33.12 19.16 19.49
C LYS A 31 33.28 19.81 18.12
N GLU A 32 33.91 19.13 17.16
CA GLU A 32 34.04 19.61 15.78
C GLU A 32 32.70 19.51 15.05
N GLU A 33 31.96 18.41 15.26
CA GLU A 33 30.67 18.16 14.62
C GLU A 33 29.54 19.00 15.23
N PHE A 34 29.41 18.99 16.55
CA PHE A 34 28.21 19.54 17.20
C PHE A 34 28.39 20.94 17.80
N ARG A 35 29.59 21.54 17.72
CA ARG A 35 29.96 22.95 18.04
C ARG A 35 29.67 23.47 19.46
N SER A 36 28.59 23.01 20.12
CA SER A 36 28.18 23.36 21.49
C SER A 36 27.19 22.33 22.04
N TYR A 37 27.13 22.21 23.37
CA TYR A 37 26.11 21.39 24.05
C TYR A 37 24.68 21.82 23.71
N SER A 38 24.42 23.12 23.61
CA SER A 38 23.09 23.64 23.27
C SER A 38 22.64 23.21 21.87
N HIS A 39 23.56 23.19 20.91
CA HIS A 39 23.27 22.72 19.56
C HIS A 39 23.00 21.22 19.52
N ALA A 40 23.83 20.42 20.19
CA ALA A 40 23.60 18.98 20.32
C ALA A 40 22.24 18.64 20.96
N VAL A 41 21.90 19.34 22.05
CA VAL A 41 20.61 19.19 22.72
C VAL A 41 19.47 19.59 21.78
N ALA A 42 19.56 20.72 21.09
CA ALA A 42 18.54 21.14 20.13
C ALA A 42 18.33 20.12 19.00
N THR A 43 19.42 19.60 18.41
CA THR A 43 19.37 18.57 17.38
C THR A 43 18.74 17.28 17.90
N SER A 44 19.09 16.85 19.11
CA SER A 44 18.51 15.65 19.72
C SER A 44 17.01 15.78 19.98
N VAL A 45 16.56 16.96 20.41
CA VAL A 45 15.13 17.26 20.65
C VAL A 45 14.38 17.25 19.33
N ASN A 46 14.90 17.91 18.29
CA ASN A 46 14.31 17.88 16.96
C ASN A 46 14.23 16.44 16.44
N TYR A 47 15.33 15.68 16.49
CA TYR A 47 15.35 14.29 16.04
C TYR A 47 14.32 13.40 16.76
N PHE A 48 14.18 13.55 18.07
CA PHE A 48 13.18 12.80 18.84
C PHE A 48 11.76 13.15 18.39
N PHE A 49 11.43 14.43 18.30
CA PHE A 49 10.07 14.85 17.95
C PHE A 49 9.74 14.63 16.48
N ASP A 50 10.70 14.84 15.57
CA ASP A 50 10.54 14.53 14.16
C ASP A 50 10.19 13.05 13.99
N ARG A 51 10.92 12.15 14.65
CA ARG A 51 10.62 10.71 14.65
C ARG A 51 9.29 10.40 15.33
N TYR A 52 9.00 11.04 16.47
CA TYR A 52 7.77 10.82 17.22
C TYR A 52 6.54 11.19 16.39
N TYR A 53 6.54 12.34 15.74
CA TYR A 53 5.44 12.78 14.87
C TYR A 53 5.40 11.98 13.56
N GLN A 54 6.55 11.68 12.94
CA GLN A 54 6.58 10.77 11.78
C GLN A 54 5.98 9.40 12.11
N SER A 55 6.29 8.83 13.28
CA SER A 55 5.70 7.55 13.70
C SER A 55 4.23 7.64 14.09
N LYS A 56 3.74 8.85 14.39
CA LYS A 56 2.32 9.09 14.70
C LYS A 56 1.50 9.34 13.44
N ASP A 57 2.13 9.98 12.45
CA ASP A 57 1.53 10.36 11.17
C ASP A 57 1.87 9.35 10.06
N ASP A 58 2.59 8.25 10.36
CA ASP A 58 2.86 7.17 9.42
C ASP A 58 1.53 6.51 9.01
N PRO A 59 1.09 6.63 7.76
CA PRO A 59 -0.16 6.06 7.27
C PRO A 59 -0.20 4.53 7.35
N TYR A 60 0.95 3.85 7.50
CA TYR A 60 1.03 2.40 7.67
C TYR A 60 1.07 1.96 9.14
N LEU A 61 1.10 2.90 10.08
CA LEU A 61 0.76 2.70 11.49
C LEU A 61 -0.71 3.04 11.78
N GLU A 62 -1.58 2.97 10.76
CA GLU A 62 -2.99 2.67 11.01
C GLU A 62 -3.03 1.35 11.80
N THR A 63 -3.22 1.48 13.12
CA THR A 63 -3.42 0.44 14.14
C THR A 63 -3.68 -0.94 13.55
N ARG A 64 -3.01 -2.00 14.02
CA ARG A 64 -3.28 -3.40 13.59
C ARG A 64 -4.75 -3.76 13.40
N GLU A 65 -5.65 -3.16 14.18
CA GLU A 65 -7.11 -3.29 14.03
C GLU A 65 -7.70 -2.80 12.69
N LYS A 66 -7.09 -1.81 12.02
CA LYS A 66 -7.48 -1.34 10.68
C LYS A 66 -6.91 -2.26 9.60
N GLU A 67 -5.68 -2.73 9.76
CA GLU A 67 -5.09 -3.77 8.91
C GLU A 67 -5.93 -5.06 8.97
N GLU A 68 -6.28 -5.53 10.16
CA GLU A 68 -7.14 -6.71 10.35
C GLU A 68 -8.50 -6.54 9.69
N ARG A 69 -9.11 -5.34 9.79
CA ARG A 69 -10.38 -5.03 9.10
C ARG A 69 -10.22 -4.98 7.59
N PHE A 70 -9.12 -4.44 7.08
CA PHE A 70 -8.83 -4.42 5.65
C PHE A 70 -8.62 -5.84 5.10
N VAL A 71 -7.86 -6.67 5.80
CA VAL A 71 -7.64 -8.08 5.46
C VAL A 71 -8.96 -8.85 5.49
N GLN A 72 -9.80 -8.64 6.52
CA GLN A 72 -11.12 -9.27 6.59
C GLN A 72 -12.00 -8.91 5.39
N LYS A 73 -12.04 -7.64 5.00
CA LYS A 73 -12.79 -7.20 3.81
C LYS A 73 -12.28 -7.84 2.53
N ILE A 74 -10.96 -7.98 2.35
CA ILE A 74 -10.38 -8.66 1.20
C ILE A 74 -10.79 -10.13 1.17
N VAL A 75 -10.66 -10.83 2.30
CA VAL A 75 -11.01 -12.25 2.40
C VAL A 75 -12.49 -12.45 2.09
N GLU A 76 -13.38 -11.63 2.66
CA GLU A 76 -14.81 -11.69 2.41
C GLU A 76 -15.16 -11.42 0.93
N ALA A 77 -14.56 -10.40 0.31
CA ALA A 77 -14.78 -10.09 -1.10
C ALA A 77 -14.30 -11.22 -2.03
N VAL A 78 -13.15 -11.83 -1.72
CA VAL A 78 -12.63 -12.98 -2.48
C VAL A 78 -13.52 -14.20 -2.28
N GLU A 79 -13.93 -14.51 -1.06
CA GLU A 79 -14.84 -15.62 -0.76
C GLU A 79 -16.18 -15.47 -1.50
N HIS A 80 -16.77 -14.28 -1.47
CA HIS A 80 -18.02 -13.98 -2.17
C HIS A 80 -17.87 -14.11 -3.69
N THR A 81 -16.76 -13.59 -4.25
CA THR A 81 -16.47 -13.70 -5.68
C THR A 81 -16.24 -15.15 -6.08
N LEU A 82 -15.51 -15.91 -5.28
CA LEU A 82 -15.22 -17.32 -5.52
C LEU A 82 -16.51 -18.17 -5.45
N GLY A 83 -17.35 -17.93 -4.46
CA GLY A 83 -18.63 -18.62 -4.29
C GLY A 83 -19.61 -18.36 -5.43
N ASN A 84 -19.64 -17.15 -5.98
CA ASN A 84 -20.58 -16.79 -7.04
C ASN A 84 -20.05 -17.05 -8.44
N VAL A 85 -18.77 -16.77 -8.71
CA VAL A 85 -18.21 -16.77 -10.06
C VAL A 85 -17.64 -18.14 -10.43
N LEU A 86 -17.06 -18.91 -9.50
CA LEU A 86 -16.50 -20.22 -9.84
C LEU A 86 -17.53 -21.23 -10.35
N PRO A 87 -18.72 -21.39 -9.77
CA PRO A 87 -19.69 -22.37 -10.25
C PRO A 87 -20.12 -22.07 -11.69
N LEU A 88 -20.30 -20.78 -12.02
CA LEU A 88 -20.62 -20.32 -13.38
C LEU A 88 -19.45 -20.57 -14.34
N PHE A 89 -18.22 -20.24 -13.94
CA PHE A 89 -17.03 -20.49 -14.75
C PHE A 89 -16.81 -21.99 -15.01
N LEU A 90 -16.90 -22.81 -13.96
CA LEU A 90 -16.71 -24.25 -14.07
C LEU A 90 -17.84 -24.91 -14.86
N SER A 91 -19.09 -24.46 -14.68
CA SER A 91 -20.24 -24.89 -15.49
C SER A 91 -20.02 -24.55 -16.96
N GLY A 92 -19.52 -23.35 -17.27
CA GLY A 92 -19.16 -22.95 -18.63
C GLY A 92 -18.04 -23.82 -19.22
N TYR A 93 -17.03 -24.13 -18.41
CA TYR A 93 -15.91 -24.98 -18.81
C TYR A 93 -16.34 -26.42 -19.10
N VAL A 94 -17.12 -27.06 -18.20
CA VAL A 94 -17.61 -28.41 -18.43
C VAL A 94 -18.62 -28.47 -19.57
N ALA A 95 -19.44 -27.43 -19.76
CA ALA A 95 -20.32 -27.33 -20.92
C ALA A 95 -19.49 -27.27 -22.22
N ALA A 96 -18.44 -26.44 -22.26
CA ALA A 96 -17.54 -26.36 -23.40
C ALA A 96 -16.87 -27.71 -23.71
N LEU A 97 -16.38 -28.42 -22.67
CA LEU A 97 -15.81 -29.77 -22.81
C LEU A 97 -16.82 -30.80 -23.29
N CYS A 98 -18.06 -30.77 -22.80
CA CYS A 98 -19.12 -31.70 -23.20
C CYS A 98 -19.65 -31.41 -24.61
N THR A 99 -19.57 -30.16 -25.08
CA THR A 99 -19.94 -29.77 -26.45
C THR A 99 -18.80 -29.92 -27.45
N ALA A 100 -17.57 -30.20 -26.99
CA ALA A 100 -16.45 -30.55 -27.86
C ALA A 100 -16.68 -31.97 -28.42
N ALA A 101 -17.26 -32.03 -29.62
CA ALA A 101 -17.31 -33.24 -30.44
C ALA A 101 -15.87 -33.77 -30.73
N PRO A 102 -15.68 -35.05 -31.11
CA PRO A 102 -14.40 -35.77 -30.99
C PRO A 102 -13.25 -35.28 -31.89
N ASP A 103 -13.43 -34.21 -32.65
CA ASP A 103 -12.40 -33.64 -33.54
C ASP A 103 -11.85 -32.30 -32.98
N GLY A 104 -11.30 -32.34 -31.77
CA GLY A 104 -10.22 -31.45 -31.28
C GLY A 104 -10.31 -29.93 -31.45
N THR A 105 -11.44 -29.36 -31.86
CA THR A 105 -11.60 -27.91 -32.09
C THR A 105 -12.42 -27.32 -30.96
N MET A 106 -11.72 -26.62 -30.06
CA MET A 106 -12.30 -25.90 -28.94
C MET A 106 -12.98 -24.62 -29.47
N VAL A 107 -14.31 -24.61 -29.50
CA VAL A 107 -15.08 -23.39 -29.77
C VAL A 107 -15.43 -22.79 -28.41
N ILE A 108 -14.72 -21.73 -28.03
CA ILE A 108 -15.06 -20.93 -26.84
C ILE A 108 -16.35 -20.16 -27.19
N PRO A 109 -17.49 -20.36 -26.49
CA PRO A 109 -18.67 -19.55 -26.73
C PRO A 109 -18.40 -18.12 -26.25
N LYS A 110 -18.41 -17.16 -27.18
CA LYS A 110 -18.39 -15.73 -26.87
C LYS A 110 -19.63 -15.41 -26.03
N SER A 111 -19.41 -15.03 -24.78
CA SER A 111 -20.45 -14.50 -23.90
C SER A 111 -21.14 -13.32 -24.59
N THR A 112 -22.39 -13.50 -25.02
CA THR A 112 -23.27 -12.41 -25.44
C THR A 112 -24.11 -12.00 -24.24
N ALA A 113 -23.63 -10.98 -23.53
CA ALA A 113 -24.48 -10.05 -22.80
C ALA A 113 -24.19 -8.66 -23.35
N GLY A 114 -25.01 -8.24 -24.32
CA GLY A 114 -25.19 -6.87 -24.81
C GLY A 114 -24.02 -6.22 -25.52
N ILE A 115 -24.11 -6.10 -26.86
CA ILE A 115 -24.06 -4.83 -27.61
C ILE A 115 -24.64 -5.15 -29.00
N ALA A 116 -25.50 -4.25 -29.47
CA ALA A 116 -26.32 -4.39 -30.65
C ALA A 116 -25.52 -4.63 -31.94
N ALA A 117 -26.16 -5.31 -32.87
CA ALA A 117 -25.68 -5.53 -34.22
C ALA A 117 -25.60 -4.22 -35.02
N GLU A 118 -24.44 -3.95 -35.61
CA GLU A 118 -24.34 -3.20 -36.86
C GLU A 118 -23.13 -3.69 -37.68
N ASP A 119 -23.51 -4.51 -38.67
CA ASP A 119 -23.10 -4.54 -40.07
C ASP A 119 -21.63 -4.39 -40.51
N SER A 120 -21.37 -5.15 -41.57
CA SER A 120 -20.31 -5.01 -42.57
C SER A 120 -18.99 -5.76 -42.36
N ALA A 121 -18.66 -6.46 -43.44
CA ALA A 121 -17.54 -7.37 -43.63
C ALA A 121 -16.19 -6.65 -43.70
N ASP A 122 -15.11 -7.33 -43.32
CA ASP A 122 -14.19 -8.00 -44.25
C ASP A 122 -12.78 -8.16 -43.60
N ASN A 123 -12.20 -9.31 -43.90
CA ASN A 123 -10.78 -9.65 -44.04
C ASN A 123 -9.76 -9.60 -42.87
N SER A 124 -9.12 -10.77 -42.72
CA SER A 124 -7.69 -11.06 -42.53
C SER A 124 -6.83 -10.25 -41.55
N GLY A 125 -6.08 -10.98 -40.73
CA GLY A 125 -4.78 -10.51 -40.23
C GLY A 125 -4.46 -11.01 -38.84
N THR A 126 -3.66 -12.07 -38.75
CA THR A 126 -2.86 -12.37 -37.56
C THR A 126 -1.89 -11.23 -37.32
N ASP A 127 -1.91 -10.64 -36.12
CA ASP A 127 -0.75 -10.00 -35.49
C ASP A 127 -0.98 -10.00 -33.97
N GLU A 128 -0.06 -10.62 -33.23
CA GLU A 128 -0.01 -10.53 -31.78
C GLU A 128 0.43 -9.11 -31.40
N ALA A 129 -0.53 -8.29 -30.97
CA ALA A 129 -0.24 -7.02 -30.34
C ALA A 129 -0.07 -7.23 -28.83
N ASP A 130 1.08 -6.82 -28.30
CA ASP A 130 1.33 -6.68 -26.88
C ASP A 130 0.19 -5.87 -26.23
N ILE A 131 -0.59 -6.51 -25.36
CA ILE A 131 -1.65 -5.83 -24.61
C ILE A 131 -0.99 -4.99 -23.53
N GLU A 132 -0.70 -3.73 -23.86
CA GLU A 132 -0.23 -2.74 -22.90
C GLU A 132 -1.41 -2.34 -22.00
N VAL A 133 -1.50 -2.96 -20.82
CA VAL A 133 -2.52 -2.64 -19.82
C VAL A 133 -2.13 -1.33 -19.13
N ASN A 134 -2.75 -0.24 -19.55
CA ASN A 134 -2.59 1.06 -18.93
C ASN A 134 -3.34 1.06 -17.57
N PRO A 135 -2.65 1.34 -16.44
CA PRO A 135 -3.27 1.29 -15.11
C PRO A 135 -4.38 2.33 -14.88
N GLU A 136 -4.51 3.33 -15.75
CA GLU A 136 -5.58 4.34 -15.72
C GLU A 136 -6.89 3.84 -16.35
N ASP A 137 -6.84 2.79 -17.19
CA ASP A 137 -8.02 2.18 -17.82
C ASP A 137 -8.68 1.10 -16.93
N ILE A 138 -8.14 0.89 -15.73
CA ILE A 138 -8.73 0.02 -14.72
C ILE A 138 -9.82 0.81 -14.00
N PRO A 139 -11.11 0.46 -14.13
CA PRO A 139 -12.19 1.21 -13.50
C PRO A 139 -12.14 1.02 -11.98
N TRP A 140 -11.60 2.01 -11.27
CA TRP A 140 -11.49 2.06 -9.81
C TRP A 140 -12.79 2.40 -9.08
N ASP A 141 -13.92 2.43 -9.80
CA ASP A 141 -15.27 2.77 -9.31
C ASP A 141 -15.86 1.77 -8.29
N TYR A 142 -15.07 0.78 -7.84
CA TYR A 142 -15.48 -0.22 -6.85
C TYR A 142 -15.14 0.14 -5.40
N LEU A 143 -14.57 1.33 -5.13
CA LEU A 143 -14.17 1.74 -3.78
C LEU A 143 -15.18 2.63 -3.03
N ASP A 144 -16.28 3.05 -3.67
CA ASP A 144 -17.37 3.78 -3.02
C ASP A 144 -18.65 2.93 -2.99
N GLY A 145 -18.82 2.14 -1.93
CA GLY A 145 -20.01 1.35 -1.62
C GLY A 145 -20.01 0.84 -0.19
#